data_AF-A0A090RRL3-F1
#
_entry.id   AF-A0A090RRL3-F1
#
_cell.length_a   1.000
_cell.length_b   1.000
_cell.length_c   1.000
_cell.angle_alpha   90.00
_cell.angle_beta   90.00
_cell.angle_gamma   90.00
#
_symmetry.space_group_name_H-M   'P 1'
#
loop_
_entity.id
_entity.type
_entity.pdbx_description
1 polymer ?
#
loop_
_entity_poly.entity_id
_entity_poly.type
_entity_poly.pdbx_seq_one_letter_code
_entity_poly.pdbx_strand_id
1 'polypeptide(L)'
;MRNISFPWKLSRKGLITVFSLALPLSVVAEEQSLADIIDFNVQATQYQDETIGVFGVDIAATDSLTVSAEVDTDRYLQFGLSYDWLIERNYFSVYGQYGFDESIDIYDIGFMYGYSVSPSLFVYWDTYYQWRDTTKAYELPDPIDYANHRQEWKTR
;
A
#
# COMPACT_ATOMS: atom_id res chain seq x y z
N MET A 1 -2.14 -8.87 -6.94
CA MET A 1 -1.77 -9.26 -5.55
C MET A 1 -1.00 -8.08 -4.99
N ARG A 2 -1.35 -7.53 -3.83
CA ARG A 2 -0.60 -6.40 -3.25
C ARG A 2 0.75 -6.89 -2.74
N ASN A 3 1.83 -6.17 -3.04
CA ASN A 3 3.12 -6.45 -2.47
C ASN A 3 3.12 -5.92 -1.02
N ILE A 4 3.28 -6.80 -0.05
CA ILE A 4 3.49 -6.39 1.34
C ILE A 4 5.01 -6.34 1.52
N SER A 5 5.59 -5.15 1.35
CA SER A 5 6.98 -4.90 1.69
C SER A 5 7.10 -4.82 3.21
N PHE A 6 7.65 -5.87 3.80
CA PHE A 6 7.84 -5.95 5.25
C PHE A 6 9.16 -5.26 5.64
N PRO A 7 9.16 -4.40 6.67
CA PRO A 7 10.36 -3.67 7.09
C PRO A 7 11.28 -4.54 7.97
N TRP A 8 11.65 -5.75 7.54
CA TRP A 8 12.57 -6.60 8.34
C TRP A 8 14.01 -6.06 8.43
N LYS A 9 14.31 -4.89 7.86
CA LYS A 9 15.56 -4.18 8.11
C LYS A 9 15.55 -3.44 9.46
N LEU A 10 15.19 -4.12 10.55
CA LEU A 10 15.55 -3.64 11.88
C LEU A 10 17.03 -3.88 12.09
N SER A 11 17.80 -2.83 11.80
CA SER A 11 19.15 -2.60 12.32
C SER A 11 19.18 -3.01 13.80
N ARG A 12 19.96 -4.04 14.09
CA ARG A 12 20.38 -4.36 15.46
C ARG A 12 21.18 -3.17 15.97
N LYS A 13 20.55 -2.28 16.73
CA LYS A 13 21.19 -1.41 17.73
C LYS A 13 20.09 -0.74 18.55
N GLY A 14 19.95 -1.20 19.78
CA GLY A 14 19.06 -0.54 20.74
C GLY A 14 19.62 0.81 21.17
N LEU A 15 18.73 1.71 21.55
CA LEU A 15 18.92 2.54 22.74
C LEU A 15 17.58 3.13 23.19
N ILE A 16 17.42 3.14 24.51
CA ILE A 16 16.37 3.74 25.34
C ILE A 16 16.25 5.25 25.06
N THR A 17 15.05 5.86 25.18
CA THR A 17 14.77 7.04 26.05
C THR A 17 13.35 7.62 25.88
N VAL A 18 12.62 7.56 27.00
CA VAL A 18 11.75 8.56 27.66
C VAL A 18 10.59 9.24 26.90
N PHE A 19 9.39 9.06 27.48
CA PHE A 19 8.19 9.85 27.25
C PHE A 19 8.42 11.36 27.43
N SER A 20 8.11 12.14 26.41
CA SER A 20 7.70 13.53 26.55
C SER A 20 6.58 13.83 25.56
N LEU A 21 5.38 14.08 26.09
CA LEU A 21 4.31 14.76 25.35
C LEU A 21 4.80 16.13 24.89
N ALA A 22 4.37 16.51 23.68
CA ALA A 22 4.74 17.69 22.90
C ALA A 22 6.08 17.55 22.15
N LEU A 23 6.02 17.35 20.83
CA LEU A 23 7.18 17.49 19.96
C LEU A 23 6.93 18.53 18.85
N PRO A 24 7.81 19.54 18.73
CA PRO A 24 8.02 20.27 17.48
C PRO A 24 8.67 19.34 16.46
N LEU A 25 8.29 19.48 15.18
CA LEU A 25 8.92 18.81 14.04
C LEU A 25 10.44 19.06 14.08
N SER A 26 11.21 18.08 14.53
CA SER A 26 12.66 18.07 14.42
C SER A 26 12.99 16.91 13.50
N VAL A 27 13.20 17.22 12.21
CA VAL A 27 13.71 16.26 11.22
C VAL A 27 15.19 16.05 11.55
N VAL A 28 15.50 14.98 12.27
CA VAL A 28 16.87 14.48 12.36
C VAL A 28 17.08 13.64 11.10
N ALA A 29 17.84 14.18 10.15
CA ALA A 29 18.25 13.43 8.97
C ALA A 29 19.38 12.47 9.37
N GLU A 30 19.03 11.21 9.66
CA GLU A 30 20.01 10.13 9.71
C GLU A 30 20.40 9.78 8.26
N GLU A 31 21.70 9.60 7.99
CA GLU A 31 22.24 9.34 6.66
C GLU A 31 21.88 7.90 6.25
N GLN A 32 20.65 7.70 5.77
CA GLN A 32 20.19 6.42 5.23
C GLN A 32 20.74 6.23 3.81
N SER A 33 21.23 5.02 3.52
CA SER A 33 21.72 4.71 2.18
C SER A 33 20.55 4.74 1.18
N LEU A 34 20.78 5.17 -0.07
CA LEU A 34 19.73 5.20 -1.10
C LEU A 34 19.09 3.82 -1.33
N ALA A 35 19.82 2.73 -1.08
CA ALA A 35 19.33 1.36 -1.17
C ALA A 35 18.45 0.92 0.03
N ASP A 36 18.40 1.71 1.09
CA ASP A 36 17.45 1.52 2.19
C ASP A 36 16.17 2.34 2.00
N ILE A 37 16.22 3.37 1.15
CA ILE A 37 15.11 4.30 0.90
C ILE A 37 14.23 3.84 -0.27
N ILE A 38 14.81 3.20 -1.29
CA ILE A 38 14.10 2.82 -2.51
C ILE A 38 14.05 1.30 -2.63
N ASP A 39 12.83 0.74 -2.74
CA ASP A 39 12.58 -0.67 -3.04
C ASP A 39 11.93 -0.80 -4.42
N PHE A 40 12.33 -1.81 -5.19
CA PHE A 40 11.80 -2.09 -6.51
C PHE A 40 11.10 -3.44 -6.50
N ASN A 41 9.84 -3.43 -6.90
CA ASN A 41 9.01 -4.61 -7.03
C ASN A 41 8.84 -4.98 -8.50
N VAL A 42 8.97 -6.28 -8.81
CA VAL A 42 8.53 -6.83 -10.09
C VAL A 42 7.70 -8.06 -9.80
N GLN A 43 6.46 -8.06 -10.29
CA GLN A 43 5.55 -9.19 -10.18
C GLN A 43 5.04 -9.57 -11.56
N ALA A 44 4.71 -10.84 -11.73
CA ALA A 44 4.00 -11.32 -12.90
C ALA A 44 2.89 -12.24 -12.44
N THR A 45 1.67 -12.01 -12.92
CA THR A 45 0.50 -12.81 -12.59
C THR A 45 -0.15 -13.28 -13.88
N GLN A 46 -0.48 -14.57 -13.96
CA GLN A 46 -1.30 -15.11 -15.03
C GLN A 46 -2.77 -14.81 -14.71
N TYR A 47 -3.48 -14.14 -15.62
CA TYR A 47 -4.92 -13.93 -15.53
C TYR A 47 -5.59 -14.40 -16.81
N GLN A 48 -6.38 -15.47 -16.70
CA GLN A 48 -6.92 -16.19 -17.88
C GLN A 48 -5.78 -16.60 -18.83
N ASP A 49 -5.79 -16.12 -20.07
CA ASP A 49 -4.78 -16.42 -21.09
C ASP A 49 -3.72 -15.30 -21.23
N GLU A 50 -3.76 -14.30 -20.36
CA GLU A 50 -2.87 -13.14 -20.39
C GLU A 50 -1.90 -13.15 -19.20
N THR A 51 -0.70 -12.60 -19.42
CA THR A 51 0.31 -12.42 -18.37
C THR A 51 0.35 -10.94 -18.04
N ILE A 52 -0.10 -10.60 -16.83
CA ILE A 52 -0.06 -9.25 -16.30
C ILE A 52 1.26 -9.08 -15.54
N GLY A 53 2.16 -8.27 -16.08
CA GLY A 53 3.38 -7.84 -15.38
C GLY A 53 3.11 -6.58 -14.59
N VAL A 54 3.62 -6.49 -13.37
CA VAL A 54 3.54 -5.29 -12.53
C VAL A 54 4.95 -4.87 -12.16
N PHE A 55 5.25 -3.59 -12.37
CA PHE A 55 6.49 -2.95 -11.97
C PHE A 55 6.17 -1.88 -10.94
N GLY A 56 6.72 -2.04 -9.74
CA GLY A 56 6.52 -1.13 -8.62
C GLY A 56 7.81 -0.50 -8.14
N VAL A 57 7.70 0.70 -7.58
CA VAL A 57 8.73 1.36 -6.79
C VAL A 57 8.11 1.89 -5.51
N ASP A 58 8.75 1.59 -4.39
CA ASP A 58 8.42 2.09 -3.07
C ASP A 58 9.54 3.00 -2.58
N ILE A 59 9.19 4.14 -2.00
CA ILE A 59 10.12 5.12 -1.45
C ILE A 59 9.75 5.35 0.02
N ALA A 60 10.62 4.92 0.93
CA ALA A 60 10.52 5.23 2.35
C ALA A 60 10.85 6.70 2.58
N ALA A 61 9.83 7.57 2.51
CA ALA A 61 9.98 8.99 2.75
C ALA A 61 10.37 9.29 4.20
N THR A 62 9.92 8.47 5.14
CA THR A 62 10.39 8.42 6.54
C THR A 62 10.36 6.97 7.03
N ASP A 63 10.83 6.70 8.25
CA ASP A 63 10.77 5.36 8.87
C ASP A 63 9.34 4.77 8.95
N SER A 64 8.32 5.63 8.88
CA SER A 64 6.90 5.22 8.93
C SER A 64 6.13 5.58 7.68
N LEU A 65 6.60 6.48 6.82
CA LEU A 65 5.85 6.96 5.65
C LEU A 65 6.46 6.41 4.38
N THR A 66 5.68 5.64 3.62
CA THR A 66 6.08 5.12 2.31
C THR A 66 5.22 5.74 1.22
N VAL A 67 5.86 6.07 0.10
CA VAL A 67 5.21 6.48 -1.15
C VAL A 67 5.44 5.38 -2.17
N SER A 68 4.40 4.94 -2.85
CA SER A 68 4.51 3.89 -3.87
C SER A 68 4.00 4.36 -5.23
N ALA A 69 4.58 3.79 -6.28
CA ALA A 69 4.06 3.89 -7.64
C ALA A 69 4.18 2.53 -8.32
N GLU A 70 3.09 2.05 -8.90
CA GLU A 70 3.04 0.78 -9.63
C GLU A 70 2.46 1.00 -11.02
N VAL A 71 3.01 0.32 -12.02
CA VAL A 71 2.47 0.25 -13.37
C VAL A 71 2.35 -1.20 -13.79
N ASP A 72 1.25 -1.56 -14.43
CA ASP A 72 1.10 -2.88 -15.02
C ASP A 72 1.12 -2.87 -16.55
N THR A 73 1.25 -4.07 -17.13
CA THR A 73 1.28 -4.26 -18.58
C THR A 73 -0.03 -3.91 -19.27
N ASP A 74 -1.12 -3.78 -18.52
CA ASP A 74 -2.45 -3.43 -19.01
C ASP A 74 -2.69 -1.91 -18.96
N ARG A 75 -1.63 -1.15 -18.70
CA ARG A 75 -1.61 0.34 -18.66
C ARG A 75 -2.34 0.93 -17.47
N TYR A 76 -2.58 0.15 -16.43
CA TYR A 76 -3.03 0.68 -15.15
C TYR A 76 -1.84 1.24 -14.38
N LEU A 77 -1.98 2.47 -13.91
CA LEU A 77 -0.99 3.17 -13.10
C LEU A 77 -1.59 3.43 -11.71
N GLN A 78 -0.86 3.12 -10.65
CA GLN A 78 -1.27 3.31 -9.27
C GLN A 78 -0.23 4.11 -8.49
N PHE A 79 -0.71 5.01 -7.64
CA PHE A 79 0.06 5.72 -6.63
C PHE A 79 -0.47 5.38 -5.25
N GLY A 80 0.43 5.19 -4.29
CA GLY A 80 0.07 4.86 -2.92
C GLY A 80 0.84 5.67 -1.89
N LEU A 81 0.23 5.76 -0.71
CA LEU A 81 0.82 6.27 0.51
C LEU A 81 0.47 5.31 1.65
N SER A 82 1.45 4.95 2.48
CA SER A 82 1.21 4.21 3.71
C SER A 82 1.90 4.87 4.90
N TYR A 83 1.25 4.79 6.06
CA TYR A 83 1.84 5.12 7.34
C TYR A 83 1.88 3.88 8.22
N ASP A 84 3.09 3.41 8.52
CA ASP A 84 3.38 2.11 9.12
C ASP A 84 4.05 2.29 10.47
N TRP A 85 3.60 1.53 11.47
CA TRP A 85 4.20 1.53 12.79
C TRP A 85 4.23 0.14 13.43
N LEU A 86 5.28 -0.10 14.20
CA LEU A 86 5.52 -1.36 14.89
C LEU A 86 5.50 -1.13 16.41
N ILE A 87 4.69 -1.92 17.13
CA ILE A 87 4.64 -1.93 18.59
C ILE A 87 4.85 -3.36 19.06
N GLU A 88 6.06 -3.63 19.57
CA GLU A 88 6.51 -4.97 19.96
C GLU A 88 6.41 -5.98 18.80
N ARG A 89 5.40 -6.85 18.83
CA ARG A 89 5.12 -7.86 17.80
C ARG A 89 3.97 -7.46 16.87
N ASN A 90 3.36 -6.32 17.11
CA ASN A 90 2.22 -5.81 16.36
C ASN A 90 2.70 -4.86 15.29
N TYR A 91 2.25 -5.08 14.06
CA TYR A 91 2.44 -4.21 12.92
C TYR A 91 1.10 -3.56 12.59
N PHE A 92 1.12 -2.28 12.26
CA PHE A 92 -0.05 -1.54 11.85
C PHE A 92 0.30 -0.70 10.62
N SER A 93 -0.64 -0.61 9.69
CA SER A 93 -0.54 0.25 8.51
C SER A 93 -1.89 0.90 8.25
N VAL A 94 -1.89 2.20 7.99
CA VAL A 94 -2.99 2.87 7.30
C VAL A 94 -2.50 3.32 5.94
N TYR A 95 -3.30 3.14 4.91
CA TYR A 95 -2.87 3.44 3.56
C TYR A 95 -4.00 4.02 2.70
N GLY A 96 -3.60 4.76 1.68
CA GLY A 96 -4.45 5.25 0.63
C GLY A 96 -3.80 5.03 -0.72
N GLN A 97 -4.58 4.65 -1.73
CA GLN A 97 -4.09 4.45 -3.08
C GLN A 97 -5.05 5.10 -4.08
N TYR A 98 -4.48 5.61 -5.17
CA TYR A 98 -5.21 6.11 -6.32
C TYR A 98 -4.58 5.48 -7.56
N GLY A 99 -5.35 4.69 -8.28
CA GLY A 99 -4.95 4.17 -9.57
C GLY A 99 -5.94 4.49 -10.66
N PHE A 100 -5.46 4.48 -11.88
CA PHE A 100 -6.25 4.82 -13.04
C PHE A 100 -5.75 4.12 -14.29
N ASP A 101 -6.66 3.88 -15.21
CA ASP A 101 -6.39 3.54 -16.60
C ASP A 101 -7.21 4.46 -17.54
N GLU A 102 -7.42 4.05 -18.78
CA GLU A 102 -8.20 4.80 -19.77
C GLU A 102 -9.71 4.86 -19.48
N SER A 103 -10.25 3.94 -18.67
CA SER A 103 -11.68 3.72 -18.47
C SER A 103 -12.15 3.94 -17.03
N ILE A 104 -11.29 3.71 -16.04
CA ILE A 104 -11.68 3.70 -14.64
C ILE A 104 -10.63 4.35 -13.75
N ASP A 105 -11.11 5.09 -12.75
CA ASP A 105 -10.33 5.51 -11.60
C ASP A 105 -10.72 4.66 -10.40
N ILE A 106 -9.72 4.20 -9.66
CA ILE A 106 -9.86 3.35 -8.49
C ILE A 106 -9.18 4.05 -7.32
N TYR A 107 -9.91 4.14 -6.22
CA TYR A 107 -9.42 4.71 -4.99
C TYR A 107 -9.59 3.69 -3.87
N ASP A 108 -8.53 3.52 -3.08
CA ASP A 108 -8.53 2.66 -1.90
C ASP A 108 -8.15 3.48 -0.67
N ILE A 109 -8.83 3.20 0.45
CA ILE A 109 -8.34 3.54 1.78
C ILE A 109 -8.45 2.30 2.66
N GLY A 110 -7.41 1.99 3.41
CA GLY A 110 -7.37 0.76 4.16
C GLY A 110 -6.54 0.82 5.42
N PHE A 111 -6.66 -0.28 6.16
CA PHE A 111 -5.95 -0.52 7.40
C PHE A 111 -5.53 -1.98 7.44
N MET A 112 -4.26 -2.21 7.72
CA MET A 112 -3.70 -3.54 7.94
C MET A 112 -3.18 -3.65 9.37
N TYR A 113 -3.56 -4.74 10.03
CA TYR A 113 -2.98 -5.17 11.30
C TYR A 113 -2.23 -6.47 11.09
N GLY A 114 -1.03 -6.56 11.64
CA GLY A 114 -0.17 -7.73 11.58
C GLY A 114 0.35 -8.13 12.95
N TYR A 115 0.60 -9.41 13.14
CA TYR A 115 1.17 -9.95 14.36
C TYR A 115 2.26 -10.99 14.05
N SER A 116 3.46 -10.76 14.57
CA SER A 116 4.56 -11.71 14.53
C SER A 116 4.37 -12.77 15.62
N VAL A 117 3.79 -13.91 15.24
CA VAL A 117 3.63 -15.08 16.10
C VAL A 117 5.00 -15.64 16.49
N SER A 118 5.91 -15.69 15.52
CA SER A 118 7.31 -16.08 15.69
C SER A 118 8.20 -15.36 14.66
N PRO A 119 9.54 -15.42 14.78
CA PRO A 119 10.44 -14.82 13.79
C PRO A 119 10.23 -15.32 12.35
N SER A 120 9.60 -16.48 12.17
CA SER A 120 9.33 -17.10 10.87
C SER A 120 7.83 -17.11 10.50
N LEU A 121 6.95 -16.61 11.35
CA LEU A 121 5.51 -16.63 11.11
C LEU A 121 4.89 -15.27 11.44
N PHE A 122 4.34 -14.65 10.40
CA PHE A 122 3.60 -13.41 10.47
C PHE A 122 2.17 -13.67 9.99
N VAL A 123 1.19 -13.24 10.79
CA VAL A 123 -0.23 -13.32 10.46
C VAL A 123 -0.73 -11.89 10.33
N TYR A 124 -1.56 -11.62 9.33
CA TYR A 124 -2.13 -10.31 9.14
C TYR A 124 -3.60 -10.36 8.78
N TRP A 125 -4.26 -9.25 9.05
CA TRP A 125 -5.61 -8.91 8.68
C TRP A 125 -5.57 -7.57 7.96
N ASP A 126 -6.04 -7.55 6.72
CA ASP A 126 -6.10 -6.36 5.87
C ASP A 126 -7.55 -6.07 5.50
N THR A 127 -8.00 -4.85 5.75
CA THR A 127 -9.33 -4.37 5.37
C THR A 127 -9.21 -3.05 4.64
N TYR A 128 -10.01 -2.88 3.60
CA TYR A 128 -10.04 -1.65 2.83
C TYR A 128 -11.42 -1.36 2.27
N TYR A 129 -11.64 -0.08 2.02
CA TYR A 129 -12.77 0.41 1.26
C TYR A 129 -12.26 0.88 -0.10
N GLN A 130 -12.81 0.28 -1.16
CA GLN A 130 -12.51 0.64 -2.53
C GLN A 130 -13.74 1.33 -3.14
N TRP A 131 -13.53 2.46 -3.80
CA TRP A 131 -14.53 3.08 -4.66
C TRP A 131 -13.96 3.31 -6.05
N ARG A 132 -14.85 3.31 -7.05
CA ARG A 132 -14.50 3.36 -8.45
C ARG A 132 -15.28 4.45 -9.15
N ASP A 133 -14.60 5.28 -9.92
CA ASP A 133 -15.22 6.25 -10.82
C ASP A 133 -15.08 5.75 -12.26
N THR A 134 -16.22 5.53 -12.92
CA THR A 134 -16.33 5.02 -14.29
C THR A 134 -16.77 6.08 -15.28
N THR A 135 -16.82 7.36 -14.86
CA THR A 135 -17.24 8.47 -15.74
C THR A 135 -16.33 8.68 -16.95
N LYS A 136 -15.11 8.11 -16.93
CA LYS A 136 -14.17 8.09 -18.06
C LYS A 136 -14.52 7.05 -19.15
N ALA A 137 -15.40 6.10 -18.86
CA ALA A 137 -15.84 5.11 -19.84
C ALA A 137 -16.74 5.76 -20.90
N TYR A 138 -16.14 6.28 -21.97
CA TYR A 138 -16.83 7.04 -23.04
C TYR A 138 -17.79 6.21 -23.91
N GLU A 139 -18.03 4.92 -23.62
CA GLU A 139 -18.93 4.06 -24.41
C GLU A 139 -19.78 3.11 -23.55
N LEU A 140 -20.36 3.60 -22.45
CA LEU A 140 -21.51 2.89 -21.86
C LEU A 140 -22.81 3.45 -22.46
N PRO A 141 -23.66 2.63 -23.10
CA PRO A 141 -24.99 3.09 -23.48
C PRO A 141 -25.75 3.49 -22.21
N ASP A 142 -26.36 4.68 -22.24
CA ASP A 142 -27.32 5.33 -21.33
C ASP A 142 -27.49 4.78 -19.88
N PRO A 143 -27.61 5.68 -18.90
CA PRO A 143 -27.13 5.49 -17.52
C PRO A 143 -27.65 4.21 -16.88
N ILE A 144 -26.72 3.33 -16.51
CA ILE A 144 -26.98 2.26 -15.55
C ILE A 144 -27.38 2.96 -14.24
N ASP A 145 -28.67 2.85 -13.92
CA ASP A 145 -29.33 3.17 -12.66
C ASP A 145 -28.36 3.42 -11.49
N TYR A 146 -28.15 4.70 -11.18
CA TYR A 146 -27.35 5.18 -10.05
C TYR A 146 -27.87 4.72 -8.67
N ALA A 147 -28.97 3.96 -8.60
CA ALA A 147 -29.51 3.41 -7.36
C ALA A 147 -28.86 2.08 -6.92
N ASN A 148 -28.06 1.42 -7.75
CA ASN A 148 -27.45 0.14 -7.39
C ASN A 148 -25.97 0.27 -7.02
N HIS A 149 -25.75 0.83 -5.83
CA HIS A 149 -24.56 0.55 -5.02
C HIS A 149 -24.41 -0.96 -4.82
N ARG A 150 -23.73 -1.66 -5.73
CA ARG A 150 -23.21 -3.00 -5.42
C ARG A 150 -21.94 -2.84 -4.59
N GLN A 151 -22.15 -2.61 -3.29
CA GLN A 151 -21.25 -3.09 -2.25
C GLN A 151 -21.05 -4.58 -2.46
N GLU A 152 -19.97 -4.97 -3.13
CA GLU A 152 -19.54 -6.35 -3.15
C GLU A 152 -18.56 -6.54 -1.99
N TRP A 153 -19.08 -7.00 -0.86
CA TRP A 153 -18.26 -7.50 0.24
C TRP A 153 -17.58 -8.79 -0.23
N LYS A 154 -16.32 -8.69 -0.65
CA LYS A 154 -15.50 -9.89 -0.87
C LYS A 154 -15.10 -10.44 0.50
N THR A 155 -15.83 -11.45 0.94
CA THR A 155 -15.38 -12.37 1.99
C THR A 155 -14.52 -13.46 1.34
N ARG A 156 -13.29 -13.62 1.83
CA ARG A 156 -12.56 -14.87 1.74
C ARG A 156 -12.53 -15.51 3.11
#